data_AF-A0A1G5AN71-F1
#
_entry.id   AF-A0A1G5AN71-F1
#
_cell.length_a   1.000
_cell.length_b   1.000
_cell.length_c   1.000
_cell.angle_alpha   90.00
_cell.angle_beta   90.00
_cell.angle_gamma   90.00
#
_symmetry.space_group_name_H-M   'P 1'
#
loop_
_entity.id
_entity.type
_entity.pdbx_description
1 polymer ?
#
loop_
_entity_poly.entity_id
_entity_poly.type
_entity_poly.pdbx_seq_one_letter_code
_entity_poly.pdbx_strand_id
1 'polypeptide(L)'
;MRKLKKVISLVVFTLLFTTLMNYSNIYGYQEIKIYVNQQPLSFDVGARNISNRVLVPFRGILEALDAKVEWDEKSKTVTAKKEDIEIKLTIGSTIAYRNNQSYQLDVPAQIINNRTFIPVRFVSEALGLDVHWDGIKQSVYITAPSIPFSYNGISLGSSLDSVAAKFGKPVRIDSSEYSFDWYIYHNNYKDYVQIGINNEKVVALYSNNSGWKNHYRIDIKDSSNYVRNFLKDPLEGIIKGNTNFMLPKFENGKEEYYVYQTNSGYLTIFFDLHNSNTVSAIQIIDAKIEEAYRASDYSTNTLRIAYEKQAFDLVNTTRVQKGLTPLQWSNEAATAAYKHSKDMGINKYFDHTNLKKESVANRLMTEGINYRRAGENIAAGHQNAIFAHENWMNSEGHRKMILGDFEKLGVGVWFGGPFKIYYTENFYTAK
;
A
#
# COMPACT_ATOMS: atom_id res chain seq x y z
N MET A 1 28.62 -71.82 38.62
CA MET A 1 29.24 -71.70 39.96
C MET A 1 30.33 -70.62 39.92
N ARG A 2 30.27 -69.65 40.87
CA ARG A 2 31.34 -68.74 41.37
C ARG A 2 32.14 -67.90 40.36
N LYS A 3 31.92 -66.57 40.22
CA LYS A 3 32.37 -65.43 41.08
C LYS A 3 33.89 -65.40 41.37
N LEU A 4 34.61 -64.38 40.87
CA LEU A 4 35.50 -63.50 41.65
C LEU A 4 36.01 -62.28 40.80
N LYS A 5 35.55 -61.05 41.08
CA LYS A 5 36.29 -59.89 41.67
C LYS A 5 37.41 -59.33 40.76
N LYS A 6 37.26 -58.16 40.10
CA LYS A 6 37.34 -56.75 40.58
C LYS A 6 38.59 -56.41 41.42
N VAL A 7 39.15 -55.23 41.08
CA VAL A 7 40.24 -54.43 41.73
C VAL A 7 41.61 -54.78 41.13
N ILE A 8 42.32 -53.93 40.35
CA ILE A 8 42.90 -52.59 40.60
C ILE A 8 43.15 -51.95 39.19
N SER A 9 42.38 -50.99 38.65
CA SER A 9 42.47 -49.52 38.75
C SER A 9 43.87 -48.90 38.85
N LEU A 10 44.23 -48.08 37.83
CA LEU A 10 45.36 -47.13 37.77
C LEU A 10 46.73 -47.82 37.74
N VAL A 11 47.53 -47.75 36.67
CA VAL A 11 48.14 -46.53 36.11
C VAL A 11 48.55 -46.81 34.64
N VAL A 12 48.61 -45.74 33.81
CA VAL A 12 49.05 -45.69 32.40
C VAL A 12 47.93 -46.05 31.39
N PHE A 13 46.85 -45.28 31.14
CA PHE A 13 46.68 -43.82 30.95
C PHE A 13 47.70 -43.12 30.04
N THR A 14 48.41 -43.86 29.18
CA THR A 14 49.41 -43.24 28.29
C THR A 14 49.70 -44.00 26.98
N LEU A 15 48.77 -44.80 26.43
CA LEU A 15 48.98 -45.43 25.10
C LEU A 15 47.70 -45.95 24.42
N LEU A 16 46.64 -45.14 24.43
CA LEU A 16 45.53 -45.24 23.47
C LEU A 16 45.03 -43.83 23.09
N PHE A 17 46.02 -42.98 22.81
CA PHE A 17 45.85 -41.68 22.17
C PHE A 17 46.30 -41.88 20.72
N THR A 18 45.38 -42.20 19.82
CA THR A 18 45.42 -41.92 18.36
C THR A 18 44.35 -42.76 17.67
N THR A 19 43.15 -42.20 17.58
CA THR A 19 42.23 -42.20 16.42
C THR A 19 40.90 -41.59 16.85
N LEU A 20 40.96 -40.40 17.47
CA LEU A 20 39.90 -39.44 17.25
C LEU A 20 40.19 -38.87 15.86
N MET A 21 39.46 -39.39 14.87
CA MET A 21 39.34 -38.72 13.58
C MET A 21 38.98 -37.27 13.86
N ASN A 22 39.91 -36.37 13.53
CA ASN A 22 39.58 -34.98 13.25
C ASN A 22 38.64 -35.00 12.03
N TYR A 23 37.35 -35.14 12.26
CA TYR A 23 36.38 -34.45 11.42
C TYR A 23 36.50 -32.97 11.79
N SER A 24 37.52 -32.31 11.25
CA SER A 24 37.37 -30.90 10.96
C SER A 24 36.19 -30.81 9.98
N ASN A 25 35.02 -30.48 10.50
CA ASN A 25 33.97 -29.90 9.68
C ASN A 25 34.58 -28.64 9.08
N ILE A 26 35.10 -28.78 7.85
CA ILE A 26 35.27 -27.67 6.94
C ILE A 26 33.82 -27.25 6.64
N TYR A 27 33.24 -26.42 7.50
CA TYR A 27 32.15 -25.56 7.08
C TYR A 27 32.77 -24.60 6.07
N GLY A 28 32.85 -25.07 4.82
CA GLY A 28 33.29 -24.28 3.70
C GLY A 28 32.44 -23.02 3.69
N TYR A 29 33.09 -21.87 3.75
CA TYR A 29 32.44 -20.58 3.62
C TYR A 29 31.66 -20.60 2.30
N GLN A 30 30.33 -20.72 2.37
CA GLN A 30 29.51 -20.60 1.17
C GLN A 30 29.51 -19.14 0.77
N GLU A 31 30.14 -18.88 -0.37
CA GLU A 31 30.20 -17.56 -0.96
C GLU A 31 28.79 -17.04 -1.25
N ILE A 32 28.51 -15.81 -0.80
CA ILE A 32 27.23 -15.15 -1.05
C ILE A 32 27.22 -14.63 -2.49
N LYS A 33 26.31 -15.15 -3.31
CA LYS A 33 26.17 -14.74 -4.72
C LYS A 33 25.22 -13.56 -4.83
N ILE A 34 25.55 -12.59 -5.68
CA ILE A 34 24.67 -11.46 -5.97
C ILE A 34 24.24 -11.56 -7.44
N TYR A 35 22.97 -11.30 -7.73
CA TYR A 35 22.42 -11.25 -9.08
C TYR A 35 21.77 -9.90 -9.30
N VAL A 36 22.04 -9.26 -10.44
CA VAL A 36 21.36 -8.03 -10.88
C VAL A 36 20.59 -8.36 -12.15
N ASN A 37 19.27 -8.19 -12.14
CA ASN A 37 18.39 -8.56 -13.27
C ASN A 37 18.66 -9.98 -13.79
N GLN A 38 18.79 -10.94 -12.85
CA GLN A 38 19.11 -12.36 -13.09
C GLN A 38 20.53 -12.65 -13.62
N GLN A 39 21.33 -11.64 -13.89
CA GLN A 39 22.74 -11.82 -14.26
C GLN A 39 23.61 -11.90 -13.00
N PRO A 40 24.51 -12.88 -12.89
CA PRO A 40 25.41 -12.96 -11.74
C PRO A 40 26.36 -11.77 -11.73
N LEU A 41 26.48 -11.12 -10.58
CA LEU A 41 27.42 -10.03 -10.34
C LEU A 41 28.60 -10.55 -9.51
N SER A 42 29.79 -10.52 -10.12
CA SER A 42 31.04 -10.88 -9.46
C SER A 42 31.75 -9.64 -8.94
N PHE A 43 32.38 -9.78 -7.79
CA PHE A 43 33.18 -8.73 -7.17
C PHE A 43 34.64 -9.17 -7.07
N ASP A 44 35.56 -8.22 -7.06
CA ASP A 44 36.97 -8.46 -6.73
C ASP A 44 37.16 -8.97 -5.29
N VAL A 45 36.23 -8.62 -4.40
CA VAL A 45 36.11 -9.15 -3.04
C VAL A 45 34.67 -9.59 -2.79
N GLY A 46 34.46 -10.86 -2.42
CA GLY A 46 33.12 -11.42 -2.21
C GLY A 46 32.28 -10.68 -1.15
N ALA A 47 30.95 -10.80 -1.29
CA ALA A 47 29.98 -10.27 -0.33
C ALA A 47 30.12 -10.95 1.04
N ARG A 48 29.80 -10.22 2.11
CA ARG A 48 29.95 -10.70 3.49
C ARG A 48 28.65 -10.57 4.26
N ASN A 49 28.28 -11.58 5.04
CA ASN A 49 27.23 -11.43 6.04
C ASN A 49 27.85 -10.97 7.36
N ILE A 50 27.48 -9.76 7.82
CA ILE A 50 27.91 -9.19 9.10
C ILE A 50 26.64 -8.79 9.86
N SER A 51 26.49 -9.29 11.09
CA SER A 51 25.31 -9.02 11.94
C SER A 51 23.98 -9.29 11.24
N ASN A 52 23.88 -10.40 10.50
CA ASN A 52 22.69 -10.80 9.73
C ASN A 52 22.29 -9.77 8.64
N ARG A 53 23.27 -9.06 8.09
CA ARG A 53 23.12 -8.18 6.94
C ARG A 53 24.18 -8.52 5.90
N VAL A 54 23.77 -8.61 4.64
CA VAL A 54 24.70 -8.81 3.52
C VAL A 54 25.29 -7.46 3.15
N LEU A 55 26.61 -7.36 3.27
CA LEU A 55 27.39 -6.24 2.81
C LEU A 55 28.10 -6.62 1.51
N VAL A 56 28.09 -5.70 0.56
CA VAL A 56 28.75 -5.84 -0.75
C VAL A 56 29.78 -4.74 -0.93
N PRO A 57 30.84 -4.96 -1.73
CA PRO A 57 31.74 -3.88 -2.13
C PRO A 57 30.96 -2.77 -2.84
N PHE A 58 31.06 -1.56 -2.30
CA PHE A 58 30.28 -0.39 -2.70
C PHE A 58 30.32 -0.11 -4.20
N ARG A 59 31.54 -0.07 -4.75
CA ARG A 59 31.77 0.31 -6.15
C ARG A 59 31.16 -0.71 -7.12
N GLY A 60 31.36 -2.01 -6.86
CA GLY A 60 30.91 -3.06 -7.77
C GLY A 60 29.40 -3.12 -7.95
N ILE A 61 28.62 -2.88 -6.88
CA ILE A 61 27.16 -2.88 -7.01
C ILE A 61 26.64 -1.63 -7.71
N LEU A 62 27.22 -0.46 -7.43
CA LEU A 62 26.74 0.80 -7.99
C LEU A 62 27.10 0.95 -9.46
N GLU A 63 28.29 0.51 -9.86
CA GLU A 63 28.68 0.45 -11.28
C GLU A 63 27.80 -0.52 -12.06
N ALA A 64 27.50 -1.71 -11.50
CA ALA A 64 26.57 -2.67 -12.11
C ALA A 64 25.12 -2.15 -12.22
N LEU A 65 24.82 -1.07 -11.51
CA LEU A 65 23.53 -0.38 -11.54
C LEU A 65 23.59 0.95 -12.29
N ASP A 66 24.65 1.20 -13.06
CA ASP A 66 24.89 2.42 -13.86
C ASP A 66 24.96 3.74 -13.05
N ALA A 67 25.34 3.65 -11.77
CA ALA A 67 25.54 4.82 -10.92
C ALA A 67 27.00 5.33 -10.96
N LYS A 68 27.18 6.64 -11.06
CA LYS A 68 28.48 7.30 -10.91
C LYS A 68 28.87 7.36 -9.43
N VAL A 69 30.11 6.99 -9.11
CA VAL A 69 30.62 6.90 -7.74
C VAL A 69 31.75 7.89 -7.49
N GLU A 70 31.63 8.67 -6.42
CA GLU A 70 32.64 9.62 -5.94
C GLU A 70 33.03 9.28 -4.49
N TRP A 71 34.32 9.40 -4.16
CA TRP A 71 34.86 9.20 -2.82
C TRP A 71 35.51 10.49 -2.33
N ASP A 72 35.10 10.95 -1.15
CA ASP A 72 35.71 12.08 -0.45
C ASP A 72 36.55 11.57 0.73
N GLU A 73 37.87 11.75 0.60
CA GLU A 73 38.85 11.25 1.58
C GLU A 73 38.82 12.02 2.90
N LYS A 74 38.44 13.30 2.89
CA LYS A 74 38.45 14.16 4.10
C LYS A 74 37.27 13.86 5.00
N SER A 75 36.10 13.70 4.41
CA SER A 75 34.84 13.41 5.10
C SER A 75 34.57 11.90 5.26
N LYS A 76 35.37 11.05 4.60
CA LYS A 76 35.15 9.60 4.54
C LYS A 76 33.74 9.27 4.03
N THR A 77 33.32 10.01 3.02
CA THR A 77 31.98 9.91 2.45
C THR A 77 32.06 9.34 1.05
N VAL A 78 31.20 8.37 0.77
CA VAL A 78 30.93 7.90 -0.59
C VAL A 78 29.63 8.52 -1.09
N THR A 79 29.66 9.02 -2.32
CA THR A 79 28.50 9.55 -3.03
C THR A 79 28.24 8.71 -4.27
N ALA A 80 26.99 8.29 -4.47
CA ALA A 80 26.53 7.63 -5.68
C ALA A 80 25.47 8.48 -6.37
N LYS A 81 25.58 8.67 -7.68
CA LYS A 81 24.63 9.44 -8.49
C LYS A 81 24.13 8.62 -9.65
N LYS A 82 22.80 8.47 -9.75
CA LYS A 82 22.12 7.88 -10.91
C LYS A 82 20.90 8.72 -11.22
N GLU A 83 20.83 9.28 -12.43
CA GLU A 83 19.74 10.17 -12.84
C GLU A 83 19.52 11.28 -11.78
N ASP A 84 18.32 11.38 -11.21
CA ASP A 84 17.94 12.36 -10.18
C ASP A 84 18.16 11.87 -8.74
N ILE A 85 18.81 10.72 -8.55
CA ILE A 85 19.06 10.09 -7.26
C ILE A 85 20.52 10.29 -6.85
N GLU A 86 20.74 10.98 -5.74
CA GLU A 86 22.02 11.09 -5.05
C GLU A 86 21.96 10.36 -3.71
N ILE A 87 22.85 9.39 -3.50
CA ILE A 87 23.02 8.64 -2.25
C ILE A 87 24.34 9.07 -1.60
N LYS A 88 24.32 9.42 -0.32
CA LYS A 88 25.53 9.73 0.47
C LYS A 88 25.64 8.84 1.69
N LEU A 89 26.82 8.26 1.89
CA LEU A 89 27.14 7.35 2.98
C LEU A 89 28.48 7.74 3.61
N THR A 90 28.51 8.00 4.91
CA THR A 90 29.75 8.25 5.65
C THR A 90 30.18 6.97 6.37
N ILE A 91 31.46 6.61 6.25
CA ILE A 91 31.99 5.40 6.90
C ILE A 91 31.81 5.49 8.41
N GLY A 92 31.33 4.39 9.01
CA GLY A 92 31.05 4.31 10.44
C GLY A 92 29.73 4.94 10.88
N SER A 93 29.05 5.69 10.00
CA SER A 93 27.73 6.26 10.26
C SER A 93 26.63 5.24 9.99
N THR A 94 25.66 5.14 10.91
CA THR A 94 24.38 4.46 10.67
C THR A 94 23.37 5.36 9.96
N ILE A 95 23.69 6.62 9.72
CA ILE A 95 22.85 7.53 8.95
C ILE A 95 23.40 7.62 7.53
N ALA A 96 22.53 7.37 6.56
CA ALA A 96 22.75 7.57 5.14
C ALA A 96 21.78 8.62 4.59
N TYR A 97 22.02 9.12 3.39
CA TYR A 97 21.14 10.11 2.75
C TYR A 97 20.76 9.67 1.34
N ARG A 98 19.51 9.95 0.95
CA ARG A 98 19.02 9.91 -0.43
C ARG A 98 18.38 11.26 -0.74
N ASN A 99 18.87 11.98 -1.74
CA ASN A 99 18.41 13.32 -2.11
C ASN A 99 18.29 14.27 -0.89
N ASN A 100 19.31 14.24 -0.01
CA ASN A 100 19.38 14.97 1.27
C ASN A 100 18.41 14.53 2.38
N GLN A 101 17.49 13.60 2.13
CA GLN A 101 16.69 12.98 3.19
C GLN A 101 17.51 11.89 3.89
N SER A 102 17.50 11.86 5.23
CA SER A 102 18.25 10.89 6.04
C SER A 102 17.51 9.56 6.23
N TYR A 103 18.25 8.46 6.22
CA TYR A 103 17.78 7.10 6.42
C TYR A 103 18.67 6.38 7.45
N GLN A 104 18.05 5.66 8.38
CA GLN A 104 18.76 4.87 9.39
C GLN A 104 19.12 3.49 8.82
N LEU A 105 20.38 3.10 8.96
CA LEU A 105 20.92 1.80 8.57
C LEU A 105 21.03 0.88 9.79
N ASP A 106 20.71 -0.40 9.57
CA ASP A 106 20.91 -1.45 10.58
C ASP A 106 22.40 -1.70 10.88
N VAL A 107 23.25 -1.53 9.86
CA VAL A 107 24.70 -1.71 9.94
C VAL A 107 25.35 -0.56 9.16
N PRO A 108 26.32 0.16 9.75
CA PRO A 108 26.99 1.26 9.06
C PRO A 108 27.82 0.77 7.87
N ALA A 109 28.15 1.68 6.95
CA ALA A 109 29.18 1.41 5.96
C ALA A 109 30.54 1.19 6.64
N GLN A 110 31.32 0.21 6.20
CA GLN A 110 32.58 -0.19 6.85
C GLN A 110 33.70 -0.35 5.83
N ILE A 111 34.95 -0.14 6.26
CA ILE A 111 36.13 -0.48 5.46
C ILE A 111 36.65 -1.83 5.93
N ILE A 112 36.74 -2.79 4.99
CA ILE A 112 37.27 -4.12 5.24
C ILE A 112 38.31 -4.41 4.15
N ASN A 113 39.56 -4.67 4.53
CA ASN A 113 40.66 -4.95 3.60
C ASN A 113 40.79 -3.87 2.49
N ASN A 114 40.78 -2.59 2.85
CA ASN A 114 40.82 -1.45 1.91
C ASN A 114 39.69 -1.42 0.88
N ARG A 115 38.53 -2.02 1.19
CA ARG A 115 37.30 -1.92 0.40
C ARG A 115 36.18 -1.41 1.27
N THR A 116 35.40 -0.48 0.73
CA THR A 116 34.17 -0.02 1.37
C THR A 116 33.06 -1.03 1.15
N PHE A 117 32.51 -1.54 2.25
CA PHE A 117 31.39 -2.45 2.31
C PHE A 117 30.15 -1.72 2.79
N ILE A 118 29.03 -1.99 2.14
CA ILE A 118 27.75 -1.35 2.43
C ILE A 118 26.60 -2.36 2.44
N PRO A 119 25.53 -2.10 3.22
CA PRO A 119 24.31 -2.89 3.14
C PRO A 119 23.75 -2.87 1.71
N VAL A 120 23.73 -4.02 1.05
CA VAL A 120 23.25 -4.16 -0.34
C VAL A 120 21.80 -3.69 -0.50
N ARG A 121 20.99 -3.94 0.54
CA ARG A 121 19.58 -3.57 0.58
C ARG A 121 19.39 -2.07 0.43
N PHE A 122 19.97 -1.29 1.35
CA PHE A 122 19.81 0.17 1.35
C PHE A 122 20.18 0.77 0.01
N VAL A 123 21.33 0.40 -0.55
CA VAL A 123 21.80 1.02 -1.80
C VAL A 123 20.96 0.63 -3.01
N SER A 124 20.52 -0.61 -3.08
CA SER A 124 19.65 -1.05 -4.17
C SER A 124 18.26 -0.41 -4.06
N GLU A 125 17.65 -0.40 -2.87
CA GLU A 125 16.34 0.20 -2.62
C GLU A 125 16.37 1.73 -2.78
N ALA A 126 17.45 2.39 -2.35
CA ALA A 126 17.64 3.82 -2.56
C ALA A 126 17.77 4.19 -4.06
N LEU A 127 18.26 3.26 -4.88
CA LEU A 127 18.25 3.36 -6.35
C LEU A 127 16.94 2.88 -6.99
N GLY A 128 15.91 2.55 -6.19
CA GLY A 128 14.59 2.14 -6.66
C GLY A 128 14.53 0.69 -7.12
N LEU A 129 15.41 -0.18 -6.64
CA LEU A 129 15.49 -1.60 -7.01
C LEU A 129 15.04 -2.50 -5.88
N ASP A 130 14.41 -3.62 -6.22
CA ASP A 130 13.99 -4.64 -5.26
C ASP A 130 15.16 -5.54 -4.86
N VAL A 131 15.24 -5.90 -3.58
CA VAL A 131 16.25 -6.83 -3.06
C VAL A 131 15.62 -8.04 -2.37
N HIS A 132 15.91 -9.23 -2.91
CA HIS A 132 15.49 -10.51 -2.35
C HIS A 132 16.70 -11.30 -1.84
N TRP A 133 16.56 -11.93 -0.67
CA TRP A 133 17.54 -12.88 -0.11
C TRP A 133 16.99 -14.30 -0.18
N ASP A 134 17.69 -15.18 -0.87
CA ASP A 134 17.46 -16.63 -0.87
C ASP A 134 18.43 -17.28 0.13
N GLY A 135 17.91 -17.60 1.31
CA GLY A 135 18.69 -18.21 2.39
C GLY A 135 19.13 -19.64 2.12
N ILE A 136 18.44 -20.36 1.22
CA ILE A 136 18.81 -21.73 0.83
C ILE A 136 20.00 -21.67 -0.14
N LYS A 137 19.97 -20.74 -1.10
CA LYS A 137 21.04 -20.57 -2.11
C LYS A 137 22.14 -19.60 -1.69
N GLN A 138 22.04 -19.01 -0.49
CA GLN A 138 22.94 -17.94 -0.02
C GLN A 138 23.12 -16.85 -1.09
N SER A 139 22.01 -16.36 -1.65
CA SER A 139 22.04 -15.48 -2.81
C SER A 139 21.18 -14.22 -2.62
N VAL A 140 21.68 -13.06 -3.04
CA VAL A 140 20.91 -11.81 -3.14
C VAL A 140 20.51 -11.58 -4.59
N TYR A 141 19.25 -11.26 -4.84
CA TYR A 141 18.73 -10.87 -6.16
C TYR A 141 18.29 -9.42 -6.11
N ILE A 142 18.80 -8.62 -7.03
CA ILE A 142 18.55 -7.20 -7.17
C ILE A 142 17.87 -7.00 -8.52
N THR A 143 16.66 -6.45 -8.53
CA THR A 143 15.86 -6.38 -9.75
C THR A 143 15.27 -4.99 -9.91
N ALA A 144 15.39 -4.41 -11.11
CA ALA A 144 14.61 -3.23 -11.43
C ALA A 144 13.12 -3.61 -11.52
N PRO A 145 12.20 -2.81 -10.95
CA PRO A 145 10.76 -3.06 -11.12
C PRO A 145 10.43 -3.02 -12.62
N SER A 146 10.25 -4.19 -13.22
CA SER A 146 10.06 -4.32 -14.67
C SER A 146 8.64 -4.02 -15.11
N ILE A 147 7.69 -3.99 -14.17
CA ILE A 147 6.27 -3.75 -14.44
C ILE A 147 5.73 -2.84 -13.31
N PRO A 148 5.41 -1.57 -13.58
CA PRO A 148 4.78 -0.69 -12.60
C PRO A 148 3.36 -1.18 -12.28
N PHE A 149 2.79 -0.73 -11.16
CA PHE A 149 1.37 -0.93 -10.91
C PHE A 149 0.55 -0.28 -12.03
N SER A 150 -0.22 -1.12 -12.71
CA SER A 150 -1.08 -0.73 -13.82
C SER A 150 -2.39 -1.49 -13.73
N TYR A 151 -3.47 -0.87 -14.18
CA TYR A 151 -4.77 -1.49 -14.30
C TYR A 151 -5.12 -1.63 -15.78
N ASN A 152 -5.30 -2.87 -16.24
CA ASN A 152 -5.62 -3.17 -17.64
C ASN A 152 -4.68 -2.50 -18.67
N GLY A 153 -3.41 -2.31 -18.31
CA GLY A 153 -2.37 -1.73 -19.16
C GLY A 153 -2.21 -0.21 -19.05
N ILE A 154 -3.00 0.47 -18.20
CA ILE A 154 -2.80 1.89 -17.87
C ILE A 154 -2.04 2.00 -16.56
N SER A 155 -0.91 2.70 -16.57
CA SER A 155 -0.12 3.08 -15.39
C SER A 155 -0.09 4.60 -15.20
N LEU A 156 0.46 5.06 -14.08
CA LEU A 156 0.87 6.46 -13.93
C LEU A 156 1.77 6.90 -15.11
N GLY A 157 1.58 8.14 -15.58
CA GLY A 157 2.28 8.72 -16.74
C GLY A 157 1.68 8.37 -18.11
N SER A 158 0.74 7.44 -18.18
CA SER A 158 -0.02 7.15 -19.42
C SER A 158 -0.71 8.41 -19.94
N SER A 159 -0.89 8.55 -21.26
CA SER A 159 -1.60 9.69 -21.85
C SER A 159 -3.11 9.50 -21.78
N LEU A 160 -3.86 10.60 -21.79
CA LEU A 160 -5.31 10.57 -21.92
C LEU A 160 -5.74 9.84 -23.21
N ASP A 161 -4.98 9.97 -24.30
CA ASP A 161 -5.23 9.23 -25.54
C ASP A 161 -5.11 7.71 -25.37
N SER A 162 -4.12 7.22 -24.61
CA SER A 162 -3.99 5.77 -24.38
C SER A 162 -5.11 5.24 -23.49
N VAL A 163 -5.58 6.06 -22.53
CA VAL A 163 -6.78 5.77 -21.74
C VAL A 163 -8.01 5.70 -22.63
N ALA A 164 -8.22 6.69 -23.50
CA ALA A 164 -9.36 6.74 -24.42
C ALA A 164 -9.34 5.59 -25.43
N ALA A 165 -8.16 5.20 -25.94
CA ALA A 165 -8.00 4.03 -26.79
C ALA A 165 -8.35 2.73 -26.07
N LYS A 166 -8.11 2.65 -24.76
CA LYS A 166 -8.34 1.44 -23.96
C LYS A 166 -9.79 1.33 -23.46
N PHE A 167 -10.35 2.42 -22.96
CA PHE A 167 -11.62 2.43 -22.23
C PHE A 167 -12.73 3.20 -22.95
N GLY A 168 -12.42 3.92 -24.02
CA GLY A 168 -13.36 4.81 -24.70
C GLY A 168 -13.61 6.09 -23.90
N LYS A 169 -14.84 6.60 -23.94
CA LYS A 169 -15.24 7.80 -23.19
C LYS A 169 -15.58 7.42 -21.74
N PRO A 170 -15.21 8.26 -20.75
CA PRO A 170 -15.63 8.04 -19.37
C PRO A 170 -17.15 8.14 -19.26
N VAL A 171 -17.73 7.36 -18.35
CA VAL A 171 -19.14 7.44 -17.97
C VAL A 171 -19.42 8.75 -17.25
N ARG A 172 -18.44 9.22 -16.46
CA ARG A 172 -18.52 10.47 -15.70
C ARG A 172 -17.12 11.03 -15.45
N ILE A 173 -17.01 12.34 -15.32
CA ILE A 173 -15.80 13.01 -14.82
C ILE A 173 -16.19 13.70 -13.51
N ASP A 174 -15.49 13.35 -12.45
CA ASP A 174 -15.75 13.78 -11.08
C ASP A 174 -14.58 14.59 -10.55
N SER A 175 -14.84 15.73 -9.93
CA SER A 175 -13.80 16.47 -9.21
C SER A 175 -13.23 15.63 -8.07
N SER A 176 -11.92 15.77 -7.82
CA SER A 176 -11.27 15.20 -6.66
C SER A 176 -10.83 16.27 -5.66
N GLU A 177 -10.42 15.83 -4.48
CA GLU A 177 -9.77 16.66 -3.47
C GLU A 177 -8.33 17.04 -3.84
N TYR A 178 -7.79 16.44 -4.90
CA TYR A 178 -6.48 16.70 -5.46
C TYR A 178 -6.57 17.69 -6.63
N SER A 179 -5.41 18.06 -7.19
CA SER A 179 -5.32 18.91 -8.38
C SER A 179 -5.64 18.17 -9.70
N PHE A 180 -6.48 17.13 -9.67
CA PHE A 180 -6.88 16.36 -10.84
C PHE A 180 -8.37 15.99 -10.78
N ASP A 181 -8.93 15.56 -11.89
CA ASP A 181 -10.29 15.00 -11.94
C ASP A 181 -10.26 13.48 -12.13
N TRP A 182 -11.19 12.78 -11.48
CA TRP A 182 -11.41 11.36 -11.67
C TRP A 182 -12.26 11.10 -12.90
N TYR A 183 -11.71 10.37 -13.86
CA TYR A 183 -12.42 9.87 -15.03
C TYR A 183 -12.93 8.47 -14.66
N ILE A 184 -14.26 8.32 -14.59
CA ILE A 184 -14.93 7.13 -14.12
C ILE A 184 -15.29 6.24 -15.31
N TYR A 185 -14.84 4.98 -15.29
CA TYR A 185 -15.13 4.00 -16.32
C TYR A 185 -15.72 2.74 -15.70
N HIS A 186 -16.78 2.24 -16.30
CA HIS A 186 -17.29 0.90 -16.05
C HIS A 186 -18.33 0.52 -17.13
N ASN A 187 -18.52 -0.77 -17.33
CA ASN A 187 -19.62 -1.39 -18.03
C ASN A 187 -20.45 -2.19 -17.03
N ASN A 188 -21.57 -1.61 -16.58
CA ASN A 188 -22.42 -2.16 -15.52
C ASN A 188 -21.61 -2.61 -14.28
N TYR A 189 -20.66 -1.77 -13.86
CA TYR A 189 -19.81 -1.93 -12.68
C TYR A 189 -18.84 -3.15 -12.65
N LYS A 190 -18.75 -3.95 -13.72
CA LYS A 190 -17.92 -5.17 -13.75
C LYS A 190 -16.40 -4.92 -13.85
N ASP A 191 -16.02 -3.80 -14.44
CA ASP A 191 -14.66 -3.36 -14.75
C ASP A 191 -14.43 -1.94 -14.25
N TYR A 192 -15.05 -1.63 -13.10
CA TYR A 192 -15.00 -0.30 -12.51
C TYR A 192 -13.57 0.15 -12.22
N VAL A 193 -13.21 1.32 -12.73
CA VAL A 193 -11.94 2.00 -12.49
C VAL A 193 -12.15 3.51 -12.45
N GLN A 194 -11.44 4.18 -11.55
CA GLN A 194 -11.30 5.63 -11.51
C GLN A 194 -9.87 5.98 -11.96
N ILE A 195 -9.75 6.83 -12.96
CA ILE A 195 -8.44 7.25 -13.51
C ILE A 195 -8.30 8.75 -13.31
N GLY A 196 -7.35 9.16 -12.47
CA GLY A 196 -7.07 10.57 -12.19
C GLY A 196 -6.25 11.18 -13.32
N ILE A 197 -6.76 12.23 -13.95
CA ILE A 197 -6.12 12.90 -15.07
C ILE A 197 -5.74 14.34 -14.69
N ASN A 198 -4.46 14.68 -14.85
CA ASN A 198 -3.96 16.04 -14.76
C ASN A 198 -3.09 16.33 -15.98
N ASN A 199 -3.33 17.45 -16.67
CA ASN A 199 -2.58 17.85 -17.86
C ASN A 199 -2.44 16.71 -18.89
N GLU A 200 -3.57 16.05 -19.20
CA GLU A 200 -3.64 14.92 -20.15
C GLU A 200 -2.78 13.69 -19.79
N LYS A 201 -2.35 13.59 -18.52
CA LYS A 201 -1.58 12.47 -17.98
C LYS A 201 -2.30 11.80 -16.84
N VAL A 202 -2.15 10.48 -16.77
CA VAL A 202 -2.62 9.67 -15.65
C VAL A 202 -1.73 9.94 -14.44
N VAL A 203 -2.34 10.46 -13.38
CA VAL A 203 -1.69 10.77 -12.10
C VAL A 203 -2.28 10.01 -10.93
N ALA A 204 -3.41 9.32 -11.12
CA ALA A 204 -3.94 8.41 -10.12
C ALA A 204 -4.73 7.26 -10.76
N LEU A 205 -4.79 6.12 -10.07
CA LEU A 205 -5.63 4.98 -10.44
C LEU A 205 -6.28 4.41 -9.17
N TYR A 206 -7.55 4.04 -9.26
CA TYR A 206 -8.24 3.24 -8.26
C TYR A 206 -9.10 2.18 -8.95
N SER A 207 -9.07 0.96 -8.44
CA SER A 207 -10.04 -0.08 -8.79
C SER A 207 -10.12 -1.11 -7.69
N ASN A 208 -11.34 -1.57 -7.42
CA ASN A 208 -11.60 -2.74 -6.59
C ASN A 208 -11.73 -4.03 -7.40
N ASN A 209 -11.60 -3.99 -8.73
CA ASN A 209 -11.71 -5.14 -9.62
C ASN A 209 -10.35 -5.75 -9.93
N SER A 210 -10.33 -7.06 -10.22
CA SER A 210 -9.14 -7.75 -10.72
C SER A 210 -8.69 -7.17 -12.07
N GLY A 211 -7.43 -7.36 -12.42
CA GLY A 211 -6.83 -6.79 -13.63
C GLY A 211 -5.59 -5.94 -13.37
N TRP A 212 -5.12 -5.91 -12.12
CA TRP A 212 -3.87 -5.28 -11.78
C TRP A 212 -2.67 -6.09 -12.30
N LYS A 213 -1.69 -5.37 -12.84
CA LYS A 213 -0.38 -5.90 -13.25
C LYS A 213 0.71 -5.09 -12.58
N ASN A 214 1.68 -5.78 -12.00
CA ASN A 214 2.85 -5.23 -11.35
C ASN A 214 3.91 -6.31 -11.22
N HIS A 215 5.13 -5.91 -10.87
CA HIS A 215 6.27 -6.80 -10.67
C HIS A 215 5.99 -7.94 -9.66
N TYR A 216 5.26 -7.64 -8.58
CA TYR A 216 4.97 -8.56 -7.48
C TYR A 216 3.75 -9.47 -7.72
N ARG A 217 3.05 -9.27 -8.85
CA ARG A 217 1.80 -9.96 -9.20
C ARG A 217 0.68 -9.79 -8.16
N ILE A 218 0.69 -8.70 -7.41
CA ILE A 218 -0.37 -8.38 -6.44
C ILE A 218 -1.63 -7.99 -7.20
N ASP A 219 -2.76 -8.63 -6.91
CA ASP A 219 -4.08 -8.32 -7.45
C ASP A 219 -5.15 -8.46 -6.35
N ILE A 220 -6.40 -8.15 -6.70
CA ILE A 220 -7.55 -8.32 -5.80
C ILE A 220 -7.65 -9.79 -5.34
N LYS A 221 -8.04 -9.98 -4.07
CA LYS A 221 -8.11 -11.26 -3.35
C LYS A 221 -6.79 -11.84 -2.85
N ASP A 222 -5.63 -11.25 -3.15
CA ASP A 222 -4.39 -11.68 -2.52
C ASP A 222 -4.42 -11.41 -1.01
N SER A 223 -3.76 -12.25 -0.21
CA SER A 223 -3.75 -12.06 1.24
C SER A 223 -2.84 -10.89 1.66
N SER A 224 -3.16 -10.21 2.77
CA SER A 224 -2.27 -9.22 3.36
C SER A 224 -0.89 -9.79 3.71
N ASN A 225 -0.79 -11.07 4.05
CA ASN A 225 0.49 -11.77 4.25
C ASN A 225 1.31 -11.85 2.95
N TYR A 226 0.67 -12.16 1.82
CA TYR A 226 1.32 -12.16 0.51
C TYR A 226 1.85 -10.76 0.18
N VAL A 227 1.02 -9.73 0.36
CA VAL A 227 1.41 -8.33 0.14
C VAL A 227 2.64 -7.96 0.99
N ARG A 228 2.63 -8.24 2.30
CA ARG A 228 3.77 -7.92 3.19
C ARG A 228 5.03 -8.74 2.89
N ASN A 229 4.89 -9.96 2.38
CA ASN A 229 6.06 -10.74 1.97
C ASN A 229 6.88 -10.04 0.88
N PHE A 230 6.20 -9.34 -0.04
CA PHE A 230 6.83 -8.62 -1.16
C PHE A 230 7.10 -7.14 -0.85
N LEU A 231 6.08 -6.40 -0.42
CA LEU A 231 6.18 -4.94 -0.18
C LEU A 231 6.72 -4.55 1.20
N LYS A 232 6.95 -5.53 2.09
CA LYS A 232 7.45 -5.33 3.46
C LYS A 232 6.50 -4.48 4.32
N ASP A 233 7.07 -3.67 5.19
CA ASP A 233 6.36 -2.90 6.20
C ASP A 233 5.75 -1.65 5.56
N PRO A 234 4.47 -1.34 5.85
CA PRO A 234 3.81 -0.15 5.35
C PRO A 234 4.38 1.12 6.00
N LEU A 235 4.13 2.27 5.37
CA LEU A 235 4.44 3.56 5.94
C LEU A 235 3.63 3.82 7.21
N GLU A 236 4.27 4.42 8.21
CA GLU A 236 3.59 4.94 9.41
C GLU A 236 3.09 6.38 9.23
N GLY A 237 3.57 7.06 8.19
CA GLY A 237 3.19 8.43 7.86
C GLY A 237 3.73 8.88 6.50
N ILE A 238 3.18 9.98 6.01
CA ILE A 238 3.59 10.64 4.76
C ILE A 238 4.04 12.06 5.08
N ILE A 239 5.24 12.43 4.64
CA ILE A 239 5.73 13.80 4.77
C ILE A 239 5.10 14.65 3.66
N LYS A 240 4.33 15.66 4.04
CA LYS A 240 3.63 16.57 3.13
C LYS A 240 4.07 18.01 3.38
N GLY A 241 5.11 18.44 2.66
CA GLY A 241 5.81 19.70 2.94
C GLY A 241 6.47 19.66 4.32
N ASN A 242 6.07 20.55 5.23
CA ASN A 242 6.60 20.60 6.60
C ASN A 242 5.75 19.82 7.61
N THR A 243 4.70 19.11 7.16
CA THR A 243 3.79 18.36 8.02
C THR A 243 4.03 16.86 7.87
N ASN A 244 4.12 16.14 8.98
CA ASN A 244 4.08 14.68 8.97
C ASN A 244 2.62 14.22 9.15
N PHE A 245 2.04 13.67 8.09
CA PHE A 245 0.70 13.08 8.13
C PHE A 245 0.80 11.65 8.64
N MET A 246 0.44 11.44 9.90
CA MET A 246 0.43 10.10 10.50
C MET A 246 -0.68 9.26 9.89
N LEU A 247 -0.32 8.06 9.44
CA LEU A 247 -1.29 7.06 9.02
C LEU A 247 -1.86 6.35 10.27
N PRO A 248 -3.06 5.73 10.18
CA PRO A 248 -3.60 4.93 11.26
C PRO A 248 -2.56 3.91 11.73
N LYS A 249 -2.37 3.82 13.05
CA LYS A 249 -1.34 2.94 13.62
C LYS A 249 -1.64 1.49 13.29
N PHE A 250 -0.57 0.77 12.98
CA PHE A 250 -0.57 -0.67 12.83
C PHE A 250 -0.96 -1.34 14.16
N GLU A 251 -2.12 -2.01 14.17
CA GLU A 251 -2.57 -2.89 15.24
C GLU A 251 -2.80 -4.29 14.67
N ASN A 252 -1.81 -5.18 14.90
CA ASN A 252 -1.76 -6.55 14.40
C ASN A 252 -3.15 -7.14 14.06
N GLY A 253 -3.47 -7.17 12.76
CA GLY A 253 -4.59 -7.93 12.21
C GLY A 253 -5.91 -7.18 12.06
N LYS A 254 -5.91 -5.85 12.18
CA LYS A 254 -7.11 -5.00 11.95
C LYS A 254 -6.89 -3.87 10.95
N GLU A 255 -5.87 -3.95 10.11
CA GLU A 255 -5.55 -2.83 9.22
C GLU A 255 -6.45 -2.84 7.98
N GLU A 256 -7.32 -1.83 7.87
CA GLU A 256 -8.23 -1.66 6.74
C GLU A 256 -7.46 -1.38 5.42
N TYR A 257 -6.24 -0.84 5.52
CA TYR A 257 -5.36 -0.62 4.38
C TYR A 257 -3.89 -0.46 4.78
N TYR A 258 -3.00 -0.67 3.81
CA TYR A 258 -1.57 -0.35 3.89
C TYR A 258 -1.20 0.70 2.86
N VAL A 259 -0.28 1.60 3.22
CA VAL A 259 0.29 2.58 2.29
C VAL A 259 1.78 2.31 2.10
N TYR A 260 2.23 2.32 0.85
CA TYR A 260 3.62 2.12 0.46
C TYR A 260 4.08 3.27 -0.43
N GLN A 261 5.33 3.69 -0.28
CA GLN A 261 5.96 4.55 -1.27
C GLN A 261 6.61 3.68 -2.34
N THR A 262 6.23 3.90 -3.60
CA THR A 262 6.85 3.28 -4.77
C THR A 262 7.64 4.33 -5.55
N ASN A 263 8.49 3.92 -6.50
CA ASN A 263 9.19 4.86 -7.40
C ASN A 263 8.21 5.75 -8.19
N SER A 264 7.00 5.25 -8.46
CA SER A 264 5.98 5.89 -9.29
C SER A 264 4.96 6.72 -8.49
N GLY A 265 4.86 6.54 -7.18
CA GLY A 265 3.79 7.15 -6.38
C GLY A 265 3.50 6.45 -5.05
N TYR A 266 2.50 6.92 -4.33
CA TYR A 266 1.98 6.29 -3.13
C TYR A 266 0.92 5.26 -3.49
N LEU A 267 1.15 4.02 -3.07
CA LEU A 267 0.28 2.87 -3.30
C LEU A 267 -0.50 2.58 -2.00
N THR A 268 -1.83 2.66 -2.07
CA THR A 268 -2.73 2.24 -0.99
C THR A 268 -3.37 0.92 -1.38
N ILE A 269 -3.20 -0.11 -0.53
CA ILE A 269 -3.83 -1.43 -0.69
C ILE A 269 -4.85 -1.59 0.42
N PHE A 270 -6.12 -1.70 0.06
CA PHE A 270 -7.24 -1.89 0.98
C PHE A 270 -7.48 -3.38 1.22
N PHE A 271 -7.93 -3.75 2.43
CA PHE A 271 -8.19 -5.13 2.82
C PHE A 271 -9.63 -5.34 3.28
N ASP A 272 -10.18 -6.49 2.91
CA ASP A 272 -11.43 -7.02 3.43
C ASP A 272 -11.17 -7.87 4.68
N LEU A 273 -11.35 -7.26 5.85
CA LEU A 273 -11.12 -7.90 7.15
C LEU A 273 -12.14 -9.02 7.45
N HIS A 274 -13.28 -9.02 6.75
CA HIS A 274 -14.30 -10.05 6.85
C HIS A 274 -14.12 -11.18 5.82
N ASN A 275 -13.05 -11.14 5.03
CA ASN A 275 -12.73 -12.14 4.02
C ASN A 275 -11.23 -12.48 4.04
N SER A 276 -10.76 -13.07 5.14
CA SER A 276 -9.37 -13.55 5.28
C SER A 276 -8.29 -12.46 5.04
N ASN A 277 -8.61 -11.20 5.32
CA ASN A 277 -7.72 -10.05 5.12
C ASN A 277 -7.16 -9.99 3.69
N THR A 278 -8.01 -10.27 2.70
CA THR A 278 -7.63 -10.22 1.30
C THR A 278 -7.73 -8.81 0.74
N VAL A 279 -6.91 -8.47 -0.26
CA VAL A 279 -6.96 -7.21 -0.99
C VAL A 279 -8.38 -6.98 -1.54
N SER A 280 -9.03 -5.90 -1.12
CA SER A 280 -10.35 -5.46 -1.59
C SER A 280 -10.24 -4.46 -2.74
N ALA A 281 -9.27 -3.56 -2.66
CA ALA A 281 -9.03 -2.53 -3.67
C ALA A 281 -7.57 -2.08 -3.66
N ILE A 282 -7.15 -1.48 -4.77
CA ILE A 282 -5.83 -0.86 -4.91
C ILE A 282 -6.01 0.56 -5.43
N GLN A 283 -5.28 1.50 -4.85
CA GLN A 283 -5.13 2.87 -5.31
C GLN A 283 -3.65 3.18 -5.48
N ILE A 284 -3.28 3.91 -6.53
CA ILE A 284 -1.97 4.52 -6.64
C ILE A 284 -2.12 5.99 -7.06
N ILE A 285 -1.41 6.89 -6.38
CA ILE A 285 -1.40 8.34 -6.64
C ILE A 285 0.04 8.78 -6.87
N ASP A 286 0.29 9.59 -7.90
CA ASP A 286 1.60 10.19 -8.17
C ASP A 286 2.17 10.88 -6.93
N ALA A 287 3.47 10.68 -6.67
CA ALA A 287 4.11 11.14 -5.46
C ALA A 287 3.99 12.65 -5.27
N LYS A 288 4.20 13.44 -6.34
CA LYS A 288 4.15 14.90 -6.27
C LYS A 288 2.73 15.38 -5.97
N ILE A 289 1.72 14.70 -6.51
CA ILE A 289 0.31 15.01 -6.24
C ILE A 289 -0.05 14.72 -4.78
N GLU A 290 0.32 13.54 -4.26
CA GLU A 290 0.02 13.13 -2.88
C GLU A 290 0.77 13.98 -1.84
N GLU A 291 2.03 14.32 -2.11
CA GLU A 291 2.87 15.17 -1.27
C GLU A 291 2.45 16.65 -1.32
N ALA A 292 1.88 17.11 -2.43
CA ALA A 292 1.31 18.45 -2.57
C ALA A 292 -0.09 18.57 -1.97
N TYR A 293 -0.81 17.45 -1.80
CA TYR A 293 -2.12 17.47 -1.17
C TYR A 293 -2.04 18.10 0.21
N ARG A 294 -2.80 19.17 0.38
CA ARG A 294 -3.12 19.74 1.68
C ARG A 294 -4.60 19.46 1.84
N ALA A 295 -4.99 18.95 3.01
CA ALA A 295 -6.39 18.94 3.42
C ALA A 295 -6.85 20.41 3.47
N SER A 296 -7.25 20.94 2.32
CA SER A 296 -7.76 22.28 2.14
C SER A 296 -9.26 22.24 2.35
N ASP A 297 -9.84 23.36 2.74
CA ASP A 297 -11.29 23.52 2.89
C ASP A 297 -11.99 23.57 1.51
N TYR A 298 -11.56 22.73 0.55
CA TYR A 298 -12.11 22.62 -0.81
C TYR A 298 -13.50 21.95 -0.76
N SER A 299 -14.43 22.59 -0.07
CA SER A 299 -15.80 22.14 0.13
C SER A 299 -16.70 22.69 -0.96
N THR A 300 -16.38 22.39 -2.22
CA THR A 300 -17.20 22.82 -3.36
C THR A 300 -18.43 21.93 -3.51
N ASN A 301 -19.51 22.50 -4.03
CA ASN A 301 -20.71 21.71 -4.36
C ASN A 301 -20.42 20.63 -5.41
N THR A 302 -19.49 20.88 -6.33
CA THR A 302 -19.04 19.92 -7.34
C THR A 302 -18.35 18.72 -6.70
N LEU A 303 -17.41 18.94 -5.77
CA LEU A 303 -16.72 17.86 -5.06
C LEU A 303 -17.70 17.05 -4.20
N ARG A 304 -18.68 17.72 -3.55
CA ARG A 304 -19.72 17.04 -2.77
C ARG A 304 -20.51 16.06 -3.64
N ILE A 305 -20.97 16.51 -4.81
CA ILE A 305 -21.74 15.68 -5.75
C ILE A 305 -20.87 14.54 -6.28
N ALA A 306 -19.59 14.80 -6.58
CA ALA A 306 -18.63 13.76 -6.96
C ALA A 306 -18.54 12.67 -5.89
N TYR A 307 -18.41 13.02 -4.61
CA TYR A 307 -18.37 12.04 -3.51
C TYR A 307 -19.65 11.22 -3.41
N GLU A 308 -20.83 11.84 -3.57
CA GLU A 308 -22.12 11.14 -3.56
C GLU A 308 -22.21 10.11 -4.69
N LYS A 309 -21.76 10.46 -5.90
CA LYS A 309 -21.78 9.57 -7.06
C LYS A 309 -20.72 8.48 -7.00
N GLN A 310 -19.51 8.79 -6.53
CA GLN A 310 -18.47 7.79 -6.31
C GLN A 310 -18.90 6.78 -5.25
N ALA A 311 -19.45 7.20 -4.12
CA ALA A 311 -19.96 6.28 -3.09
C ALA A 311 -21.06 5.35 -3.64
N PHE A 312 -21.99 5.88 -4.43
CA PHE A 312 -23.00 5.06 -5.12
C PHE A 312 -22.37 4.03 -6.07
N ASP A 313 -21.39 4.43 -6.87
CA ASP A 313 -20.72 3.51 -7.78
C ASP A 313 -19.92 2.45 -7.04
N LEU A 314 -19.24 2.81 -5.93
CA LEU A 314 -18.48 1.91 -5.07
C LEU A 314 -19.37 0.82 -4.45
N VAL A 315 -20.56 1.18 -3.96
CA VAL A 315 -21.58 0.20 -3.55
C VAL A 315 -21.91 -0.75 -4.70
N ASN A 316 -22.16 -0.23 -5.89
CA ASN A 316 -22.57 -1.04 -7.03
C ASN A 316 -21.47 -1.95 -7.60
N THR A 317 -20.22 -1.49 -7.68
CA THR A 317 -19.10 -2.36 -8.07
C THR A 317 -18.90 -3.48 -7.05
N THR A 318 -18.96 -3.18 -5.75
CA THR A 318 -18.90 -4.21 -4.71
C THR A 318 -20.05 -5.22 -4.82
N ARG A 319 -21.28 -4.76 -5.07
CA ARG A 319 -22.44 -5.64 -5.28
C ARG A 319 -22.25 -6.55 -6.49
N VAL A 320 -21.83 -6.01 -7.62
CA VAL A 320 -21.59 -6.78 -8.85
C VAL A 320 -20.49 -7.82 -8.67
N GLN A 321 -19.42 -7.49 -7.95
CA GLN A 321 -18.36 -8.45 -7.61
C GLN A 321 -18.85 -9.63 -6.76
N LYS A 322 -19.91 -9.42 -5.96
CA LYS A 322 -20.57 -10.46 -5.16
C LYS A 322 -21.73 -11.12 -5.91
N GLY A 323 -21.92 -10.82 -7.19
CA GLY A 323 -22.99 -11.38 -8.02
C GLY A 323 -24.39 -10.80 -7.72
N LEU A 324 -24.46 -9.66 -7.05
CA LEU A 324 -25.71 -8.98 -6.72
C LEU A 324 -26.06 -7.94 -7.80
N THR A 325 -27.36 -7.68 -7.94
CA THR A 325 -27.87 -6.64 -8.85
C THR A 325 -27.46 -5.24 -8.35
N PRO A 326 -26.95 -4.36 -9.23
CA PRO A 326 -26.74 -2.96 -8.92
C PRO A 326 -28.03 -2.29 -8.44
N LEU A 327 -27.89 -1.40 -7.47
CA LEU A 327 -28.97 -0.53 -7.00
C LEU A 327 -29.19 0.61 -7.98
N GLN A 328 -30.43 1.06 -8.10
CA GLN A 328 -30.79 2.23 -8.88
C GLN A 328 -30.64 3.50 -8.02
N TRP A 329 -30.11 4.56 -8.61
CA TRP A 329 -30.04 5.86 -7.94
C TRP A 329 -31.45 6.45 -7.70
N SER A 330 -31.70 6.95 -6.49
CA SER A 330 -32.91 7.73 -6.15
C SER A 330 -32.53 9.13 -5.70
N ASN A 331 -33.08 10.14 -6.39
CA ASN A 331 -32.89 11.55 -6.05
C ASN A 331 -33.56 11.91 -4.73
N GLU A 332 -34.71 11.30 -4.45
CA GLU A 332 -35.49 11.50 -3.23
C GLU A 332 -34.73 10.95 -2.02
N ALA A 333 -34.20 9.73 -2.12
CA ALA A 333 -33.40 9.13 -1.05
C ALA A 333 -32.07 9.88 -0.84
N ALA A 334 -31.45 10.38 -1.92
CA ALA A 334 -30.24 11.19 -1.84
C ALA A 334 -30.53 12.54 -1.17
N THR A 335 -31.71 13.13 -1.42
CA THR A 335 -32.16 14.35 -0.74
C THR A 335 -32.33 14.12 0.77
N ALA A 336 -32.97 13.01 1.17
CA ALA A 336 -33.07 12.61 2.58
C ALA A 336 -31.69 12.41 3.21
N ALA A 337 -30.79 11.70 2.51
CA ALA A 337 -29.44 11.42 2.97
C ALA A 337 -28.61 12.70 3.15
N TYR A 338 -28.68 13.63 2.18
CA TYR A 338 -27.99 14.91 2.26
C TYR A 338 -28.49 15.75 3.44
N LYS A 339 -29.82 15.82 3.62
CA LYS A 339 -30.43 16.52 4.76
C LYS A 339 -29.94 15.92 6.09
N HIS A 340 -29.82 14.59 6.19
CA HIS A 340 -29.31 13.92 7.40
C HIS A 340 -27.82 14.18 7.64
N SER A 341 -26.96 14.03 6.63
CA SER A 341 -25.53 14.37 6.72
C SER A 341 -25.31 15.82 7.15
N LYS A 342 -26.11 16.74 6.60
CA LYS A 342 -26.10 18.16 6.98
C LYS A 342 -26.58 18.39 8.40
N ASP A 343 -27.63 17.70 8.82
CA ASP A 343 -28.16 17.80 10.17
C ASP A 343 -27.14 17.33 11.22
N MET A 344 -26.51 16.17 11.01
CA MET A 344 -25.42 15.66 11.84
C MET A 344 -24.25 16.65 11.93
N GLY A 345 -23.84 17.22 10.79
CA GLY A 345 -22.75 18.19 10.73
C GLY A 345 -23.03 19.51 11.43
N ILE A 346 -24.23 20.08 11.23
CA ILE A 346 -24.64 21.37 11.83
C ILE A 346 -24.90 21.21 13.34
N ASN A 347 -25.61 20.17 13.73
CA ASN A 347 -26.04 19.95 15.11
C ASN A 347 -25.04 19.12 15.93
N LYS A 348 -23.87 18.80 15.35
CA LYS A 348 -22.71 18.21 16.04
C LYS A 348 -23.03 16.89 16.74
N TYR A 349 -23.82 16.05 16.09
CA TYR A 349 -24.11 14.70 16.55
C TYR A 349 -23.80 13.69 15.44
N PHE A 350 -23.78 12.40 15.78
CA PHE A 350 -23.58 11.31 14.83
C PHE A 350 -24.44 10.12 15.25
N ASP A 351 -25.63 10.01 14.66
CA ASP A 351 -26.65 9.00 15.00
C ASP A 351 -27.57 8.76 13.80
N HIS A 352 -28.12 7.55 13.71
CA HIS A 352 -29.14 7.18 12.72
C HIS A 352 -30.49 7.90 12.95
N THR A 353 -30.76 8.29 14.19
CA THR A 353 -31.96 9.01 14.59
C THR A 353 -31.62 10.47 14.80
N ASN A 354 -32.34 11.38 14.13
CA ASN A 354 -32.08 12.81 14.29
C ASN A 354 -32.62 13.36 15.62
N LEU A 355 -32.31 14.62 15.92
CA LEU A 355 -32.75 15.28 17.16
C LEU A 355 -34.27 15.46 17.27
N LYS A 356 -35.01 15.29 16.16
CA LYS A 356 -36.49 15.25 16.15
C LYS A 356 -37.05 13.85 16.39
N LYS A 357 -36.19 12.86 16.70
CA LYS A 357 -36.52 11.44 16.85
C LYS A 357 -37.01 10.79 15.56
N GLU A 358 -36.64 11.33 14.40
CA GLU A 358 -36.96 10.76 13.10
C GLU A 358 -35.86 9.76 12.71
N SER A 359 -36.27 8.52 12.41
CA SER A 359 -35.39 7.49 11.83
C SER A 359 -35.27 7.64 10.31
N VAL A 360 -34.40 6.85 9.66
CA VAL A 360 -34.32 6.79 8.18
C VAL A 360 -35.69 6.55 7.54
N ALA A 361 -36.50 5.69 8.13
CA ALA A 361 -37.87 5.41 7.72
C ALA A 361 -38.73 6.68 7.64
N ASN A 362 -38.68 7.52 8.68
CA ASN A 362 -39.42 8.78 8.72
C ASN A 362 -38.87 9.77 7.69
N ARG A 363 -37.54 9.88 7.58
CA ARG A 363 -36.89 10.80 6.64
C ARG A 363 -37.19 10.44 5.18
N LEU A 364 -37.25 9.16 4.82
CA LEU A 364 -37.63 8.72 3.47
C LEU A 364 -39.10 9.02 3.15
N MET A 365 -40.02 8.82 4.10
CA MET A 365 -41.44 9.18 3.91
C MET A 365 -41.63 10.67 3.69
N THR A 366 -40.85 11.53 4.38
CA THR A 366 -40.88 12.98 4.18
C THR A 366 -40.49 13.39 2.76
N GLU A 367 -39.62 12.64 2.08
CA GLU A 367 -39.28 12.85 0.67
C GLU A 367 -40.24 12.13 -0.29
N GLY A 368 -41.38 11.62 0.19
CA GLY A 368 -42.41 10.97 -0.62
C GLY A 368 -42.12 9.51 -0.99
N ILE A 369 -41.15 8.85 -0.33
CA ILE A 369 -40.82 7.45 -0.61
C ILE A 369 -41.70 6.52 0.22
N ASN A 370 -42.54 5.73 -0.46
CA ASN A 370 -43.19 4.55 0.10
C ASN A 370 -42.28 3.34 -0.06
N TYR A 371 -41.91 2.71 1.05
CA TYR A 371 -40.95 1.59 1.06
C TYR A 371 -41.54 0.33 1.73
N ARG A 372 -41.07 -0.82 1.28
CA ARG A 372 -41.25 -2.12 1.94
C ARG A 372 -40.10 -2.42 2.91
N ARG A 373 -38.89 -1.96 2.58
CA ARG A 373 -37.68 -2.11 3.37
C ARG A 373 -36.84 -0.84 3.23
N ALA A 374 -36.22 -0.39 4.32
CA ALA A 374 -35.27 0.71 4.34
C ALA A 374 -34.04 0.32 5.18
N GLY A 375 -32.89 0.90 4.85
CA GLY A 375 -31.64 0.73 5.56
C GLY A 375 -30.79 2.00 5.44
N GLU A 376 -29.85 2.18 6.37
CA GLU A 376 -28.97 3.34 6.39
C GLU A 376 -27.55 2.95 6.79
N ASN A 377 -26.57 3.50 6.08
CA ASN A 377 -25.20 3.62 6.58
C ASN A 377 -24.87 5.10 6.80
N ILE A 378 -24.12 5.39 7.86
CA ILE A 378 -23.55 6.72 8.11
C ILE A 378 -22.04 6.60 8.34
N ALA A 379 -21.27 7.60 7.93
CA ALA A 379 -19.84 7.71 8.22
C ALA A 379 -19.45 9.18 8.39
N ALA A 380 -18.40 9.46 9.16
CA ALA A 380 -17.88 10.80 9.31
C ALA A 380 -16.36 10.78 9.50
N GLY A 381 -15.67 11.81 9.01
CA GLY A 381 -14.21 11.95 9.17
C GLY A 381 -13.35 11.27 8.11
N HIS A 382 -13.94 10.55 7.16
CA HIS A 382 -13.20 9.94 6.05
C HIS A 382 -12.88 10.94 4.95
N GLN A 383 -11.66 10.87 4.42
CA GLN A 383 -11.11 11.82 3.45
C GLN A 383 -11.96 11.93 2.16
N ASN A 384 -12.42 10.80 1.63
CA ASN A 384 -13.21 10.72 0.41
C ASN A 384 -14.12 9.48 0.40
N ALA A 385 -14.90 9.34 -0.68
CA ALA A 385 -15.83 8.24 -0.86
C ALA A 385 -15.17 6.85 -0.86
N ILE A 386 -13.94 6.72 -1.38
CA ILE A 386 -13.20 5.45 -1.38
C ILE A 386 -12.93 5.00 0.06
N PHE A 387 -12.36 5.87 0.89
CA PHE A 387 -12.06 5.52 2.29
C PHE A 387 -13.32 5.29 3.12
N ALA A 388 -14.41 6.02 2.88
CA ALA A 388 -15.68 5.80 3.56
C ALA A 388 -16.27 4.41 3.19
N HIS A 389 -16.23 4.05 1.90
CA HIS A 389 -16.74 2.76 1.42
C HIS A 389 -15.96 1.56 1.96
N GLU A 390 -14.63 1.61 1.91
CA GLU A 390 -13.79 0.52 2.42
C GLU A 390 -13.97 0.35 3.95
N ASN A 391 -14.20 1.46 4.68
CA ASN A 391 -14.53 1.40 6.10
C ASN A 391 -15.91 0.77 6.36
N TRP A 392 -16.95 1.14 5.60
CA TRP A 392 -18.27 0.50 5.71
C TRP A 392 -18.20 -0.99 5.43
N MET A 393 -17.44 -1.41 4.42
CA MET A 393 -17.26 -2.83 4.11
C MET A 393 -16.54 -3.58 5.25
N ASN A 394 -15.70 -2.91 6.04
CA ASN A 394 -15.06 -3.49 7.22
C ASN A 394 -15.88 -3.41 8.51
N SER A 395 -17.12 -2.90 8.46
CA SER A 395 -18.11 -2.99 9.54
C SER A 395 -19.23 -3.96 9.19
N GLU A 396 -19.45 -4.98 10.03
CA GLU A 396 -20.43 -6.04 9.74
C GLU A 396 -21.85 -5.48 9.53
N GLY A 397 -22.26 -4.48 10.32
CA GLY A 397 -23.56 -3.84 10.21
C GLY A 397 -23.72 -3.09 8.89
N HIS A 398 -22.74 -2.27 8.53
CA HIS A 398 -22.79 -1.47 7.30
C HIS A 398 -22.67 -2.33 6.05
N ARG A 399 -21.81 -3.34 6.09
CA ARG A 399 -21.64 -4.35 5.04
C ARG A 399 -22.95 -5.08 4.72
N LYS A 400 -23.74 -5.42 5.74
CA LYS A 400 -25.06 -6.04 5.55
C LYS A 400 -26.05 -5.14 4.80
N MET A 401 -25.93 -3.81 4.93
CA MET A 401 -26.76 -2.88 4.15
C MET A 401 -26.33 -2.86 2.69
N ILE A 402 -25.02 -2.71 2.43
CA ILE A 402 -24.44 -2.67 1.07
C ILE A 402 -24.76 -3.95 0.28
N LEU A 403 -24.66 -5.11 0.94
CA LEU A 403 -24.93 -6.43 0.34
C LEU A 403 -26.39 -6.87 0.50
N GLY A 404 -27.23 -6.04 1.12
CA GLY A 404 -28.62 -6.36 1.40
C GLY A 404 -29.49 -6.43 0.15
N ASP A 405 -30.65 -7.07 0.29
CA ASP A 405 -31.67 -7.13 -0.74
C ASP A 405 -32.48 -5.82 -0.73
N PHE A 406 -31.95 -4.86 -1.48
CA PHE A 406 -32.49 -3.53 -1.76
C PHE A 406 -32.51 -3.30 -3.27
N GLU A 407 -33.30 -2.34 -3.74
CA GLU A 407 -33.43 -2.00 -5.16
C GLU A 407 -32.86 -0.62 -5.49
N LYS A 408 -32.90 0.29 -4.51
CA LYS A 408 -32.57 1.70 -4.70
C LYS A 408 -31.64 2.22 -3.61
N LEU A 409 -30.80 3.17 -3.98
CA LEU A 409 -29.86 3.86 -3.10
C LEU A 409 -29.85 5.36 -3.42
N GLY A 410 -29.86 6.18 -2.37
CA GLY A 410 -29.48 7.58 -2.45
C GLY A 410 -28.34 7.87 -1.50
N VAL A 411 -27.33 8.61 -1.96
CA VAL A 411 -26.19 9.00 -1.14
C VAL A 411 -26.19 10.50 -0.94
N GLY A 412 -25.88 10.95 0.27
CA GLY A 412 -25.80 12.36 0.63
C GLY A 412 -24.55 12.68 1.45
N VAL A 413 -23.83 13.72 1.03
CA VAL A 413 -22.58 14.16 1.65
C VAL A 413 -22.68 15.59 2.14
N TRP A 414 -22.13 15.87 3.31
CA TRP A 414 -22.02 17.23 3.84
C TRP A 414 -20.59 17.54 4.27
N PHE A 415 -20.07 18.68 3.82
CA PHE A 415 -18.82 19.24 4.28
C PHE A 415 -19.07 20.27 5.39
N GLY A 416 -18.38 20.11 6.51
CA GLY A 416 -18.50 20.94 7.70
C GLY A 416 -18.62 20.10 8.97
N GLY A 417 -18.83 20.77 10.11
CA GLY A 417 -18.98 20.13 11.42
C GLY A 417 -17.66 19.59 12.01
N PRO A 418 -17.71 19.04 13.24
CA PRO A 418 -16.52 18.56 13.95
C PRO A 418 -15.72 17.46 13.21
N PHE A 419 -16.40 16.61 12.45
CA PHE A 419 -15.77 15.53 11.68
C PHE A 419 -15.40 15.93 10.25
N LYS A 420 -15.58 17.20 9.87
CA LYS A 420 -15.30 17.80 8.54
C LYS A 420 -16.13 17.26 7.37
N ILE A 421 -16.38 15.96 7.28
CA ILE A 421 -17.15 15.33 6.21
C ILE A 421 -18.09 14.30 6.81
N TYR A 422 -19.35 14.32 6.39
CA TYR A 422 -20.40 13.39 6.79
C TYR A 422 -20.99 12.73 5.54
N TYR A 423 -21.15 11.41 5.57
CA TYR A 423 -21.74 10.60 4.52
C TYR A 423 -22.95 9.86 5.06
N THR A 424 -24.01 9.77 4.25
CA THR A 424 -25.20 8.96 4.52
C THR A 424 -25.57 8.19 3.25
N GLU A 425 -25.78 6.89 3.38
CA GLU A 425 -26.33 6.02 2.33
C GLU A 425 -27.72 5.54 2.76
N ASN A 426 -28.75 5.87 1.99
CA ASN A 426 -30.12 5.45 2.24
C ASN A 426 -30.56 4.40 1.23
N PHE A 427 -30.72 3.18 1.70
CA PHE A 427 -31.13 2.02 0.92
C PHE A 427 -32.63 1.81 1.06
N TYR A 428 -33.32 1.45 -0.03
CA TYR A 428 -34.71 1.02 0.08
C TYR A 428 -35.19 0.09 -1.05
N THR A 429 -36.34 -0.53 -0.80
CA THR A 429 -37.17 -1.24 -1.78
C THR A 429 -38.53 -0.58 -1.80
N ALA A 430 -39.02 -0.20 -2.98
CA ALA A 430 -40.34 0.43 -3.09
C ALA A 430 -41.46 -0.55 -2.67
N LYS A 431 -42.58 -0.01 -2.19
CA LYS A 431 -43.77 -0.79 -1.81
C LYS A 431 -44.63 -1.14 -3.01
#